data_AF-A0A1G6WLQ2-F1
#
_entry.id   AF-A0A1G6WLQ2-F1
#
_cell.length_a   1.000
_cell.length_b   1.000
_cell.length_c   1.000
_cell.angle_alpha   90.00
_cell.angle_beta   90.00
_cell.angle_gamma   90.00
#
_symmetry.space_group_name_H-M   'P 1'
#
loop_
_entity.id
_entity.type
_entity.pdbx_description
1 polymer ?
#
loop_
_entity_poly.entity_id
_entity_poly.type
_entity_poly.pdbx_seq_one_letter_code
_entity_poly.pdbx_strand_id
1 'polypeptide(L)'
;MEFPEFDENIAVSGYGSVHQLVLEHRFVKPLQEAGFKVRLLKQYIDEDLPLGRFIYIPSRLHIFLTKNFILEDYDKTSEFWNSFYQHLNKIFEMYSSMFTGKESASVRSATFSFYYTFNGYVLMFQLQTQTAKILMRRALSIFELLFQLEIGKADYLIEEIELTYHLKDKVIFFGYSGNKWQINDPIVTIADQINTDYLKTADKRANKPDVMLHEDFPDKRYTFSDNWVLEFDRLSTLMTRPNDIGLFSSTADRNLKQAIDFYNKTILPRFNYYHGNFPDLKIQAEYYDYFEMITTALIFAYTAVEALANLLIPNDIQIITDNNIIHTKADVDWYSLETKLKTISDVVLSTPPAESQPWWGKFKRLQKIRNQSIHTKPSDSQLRYSSLLEKKIFKVIGVHKEIITFYGTYLKKSNEKFLNDFPYGFGQDKIIPSIISDRTYKDFYNALHNPSNPL
;
A
#
# COMPACT_ATOMS: atom_id res chain seq x y z
N MET A 1 25.33 4.00 -9.21
CA MET A 1 25.57 5.32 -9.80
C MET A 1 26.74 5.85 -9.03
N GLU A 2 27.90 5.88 -9.67
CA GLU A 2 29.04 6.59 -9.13
C GLU A 2 28.84 8.07 -9.43
N PHE A 3 29.04 8.92 -8.42
CA PHE A 3 29.03 10.37 -8.64
C PHE A 3 30.28 10.73 -9.46
N PRO A 4 30.16 11.51 -10.55
CA PRO A 4 31.30 11.78 -11.41
C PRO A 4 32.36 12.59 -10.67
N GLU A 5 33.63 12.29 -10.92
CA GLU A 5 34.75 13.08 -10.38
C GLU A 5 35.02 14.32 -11.25
N PHE A 6 34.94 15.50 -10.63
CA PHE A 6 35.27 16.78 -11.25
C PHE A 6 35.68 17.81 -10.18
N ASP A 7 36.59 18.72 -10.54
CA ASP A 7 37.17 19.73 -9.63
C ASP A 7 36.47 21.10 -9.73
N GLU A 8 35.63 21.26 -10.74
CA GLU A 8 34.85 22.48 -11.00
C GLU A 8 33.67 22.61 -10.03
N ASN A 9 33.14 23.82 -9.89
CA ASN A 9 32.05 24.08 -8.95
C ASN A 9 30.74 23.42 -9.40
N ILE A 10 30.55 23.32 -10.73
CA ILE A 10 29.39 22.70 -11.36
C ILE A 10 29.83 21.85 -12.54
N ALA A 11 29.20 20.69 -12.69
CA ALA A 11 29.30 19.91 -13.92
C ALA A 11 27.92 19.64 -14.50
N VAL A 12 27.83 19.49 -15.82
CA VAL A 12 26.57 19.18 -16.52
C VAL A 12 26.76 18.09 -17.55
N SER A 13 25.69 17.34 -17.84
CA SER A 13 25.65 16.36 -18.92
C SER A 13 24.28 16.31 -19.58
N GLY A 14 24.24 16.05 -20.87
CA GLY A 14 23.01 15.76 -21.62
C GLY A 14 22.88 14.26 -21.89
N TYR A 15 21.66 13.75 -21.91
CA TYR A 15 21.37 12.41 -22.40
C TYR A 15 21.16 12.47 -23.92
N GLY A 16 22.08 11.88 -24.70
CA GLY A 16 22.08 12.01 -26.15
C GLY A 16 22.82 13.25 -26.68
N SER A 17 23.25 13.17 -27.93
CA SER A 17 24.08 14.19 -28.57
C SER A 17 23.43 15.57 -28.68
N VAL A 18 22.11 15.62 -28.89
CA VAL A 18 21.36 16.88 -29.03
C VAL A 18 21.38 17.66 -27.71
N HIS A 19 21.09 17.00 -26.60
CA HIS A 19 21.05 17.63 -25.27
C HIS A 19 22.45 18.01 -24.78
N GLN A 20 23.45 17.20 -25.15
CA GLN A 20 24.85 17.51 -24.91
C GLN A 20 25.28 18.82 -25.61
N LEU A 21 24.98 18.96 -26.91
CA LEU A 21 25.30 20.16 -27.68
C LEU A 21 24.60 21.41 -27.15
N VAL A 22 23.34 21.27 -26.71
CA VAL A 22 22.59 22.36 -26.06
C VAL A 22 23.33 22.85 -24.82
N LEU A 23 23.73 21.95 -23.92
CA LEU A 23 24.47 22.33 -22.71
C LEU A 23 25.81 22.97 -23.04
N GLU A 24 26.55 22.40 -23.99
CA GLU A 24 27.86 22.94 -24.39
C GLU A 24 27.76 24.40 -24.84
N HIS A 25 26.83 24.70 -25.76
CA HIS A 25 26.76 26.00 -26.41
C HIS A 25 25.89 27.04 -25.70
N ARG A 26 24.91 26.63 -24.91
CA ARG A 26 23.97 27.54 -24.24
C ARG A 26 24.23 27.70 -22.74
N PHE A 27 25.08 26.86 -22.18
CA PHE A 27 25.34 26.84 -20.74
C PHE A 27 26.83 26.87 -20.41
N VAL A 28 27.60 25.87 -20.85
CA VAL A 28 29.01 25.69 -20.45
C VAL A 28 29.92 26.75 -21.07
N LYS A 29 29.95 26.88 -22.40
CA LYS A 29 30.81 27.86 -23.09
C LYS A 29 30.59 29.30 -22.61
N PRO A 30 29.35 29.81 -22.52
CA PRO A 30 29.11 31.16 -22.01
C PRO A 30 29.61 31.38 -20.58
N LEU A 31 29.50 30.37 -19.70
CA LEU A 31 29.98 30.48 -18.32
C LEU A 31 31.51 30.42 -18.26
N GLN A 32 32.15 29.58 -19.06
CA GLN A 32 33.61 29.50 -19.16
C GLN A 32 34.21 30.78 -19.77
N GLU A 33 33.58 31.36 -20.78
CA GLU A 33 33.97 32.65 -21.38
C GLU A 33 33.88 33.80 -20.37
N ALA A 34 32.95 33.72 -19.42
CA ALA A 34 32.84 34.63 -18.30
C ALA A 34 33.82 34.31 -17.13
N GLY A 35 34.73 33.35 -17.31
CA GLY A 35 35.77 33.00 -16.35
C GLY A 35 35.37 31.99 -15.27
N PHE A 36 34.19 31.37 -15.40
CA PHE A 36 33.68 30.45 -14.38
C PHE A 36 34.11 29.00 -14.57
N LYS A 37 34.34 28.31 -13.46
CA LYS A 37 34.69 26.88 -13.43
C LYS A 37 33.45 26.02 -13.57
N VAL A 38 33.11 25.69 -14.82
CA VAL A 38 31.98 24.79 -15.16
C VAL A 38 32.49 23.74 -16.14
N ARG A 39 32.08 22.48 -15.95
CA ARG A 39 32.49 21.35 -16.79
C ARG A 39 31.34 20.71 -17.54
N LEU A 40 31.57 20.38 -18.81
CA LEU A 40 30.74 19.45 -19.55
C LEU A 40 31.29 18.03 -19.38
N LEU A 41 30.52 17.14 -18.78
CA LEU A 41 30.90 15.73 -18.63
C LEU A 41 30.66 14.97 -19.93
N LYS A 42 31.26 13.78 -20.05
CA LYS A 42 30.93 12.86 -21.14
C LYS A 42 29.45 12.51 -21.06
N GLN A 43 28.84 12.28 -22.22
CA GLN A 43 27.45 11.88 -22.34
C GLN A 43 27.22 10.60 -21.52
N TYR A 44 26.26 10.65 -20.59
CA TYR A 44 25.80 9.47 -19.86
C TYR A 44 25.11 8.50 -20.81
N ILE A 45 25.43 7.21 -20.67
CA ILE A 45 24.68 6.11 -21.28
C ILE A 45 23.87 5.38 -20.21
N ASP A 46 22.98 4.48 -20.62
CA ASP A 46 21.97 3.91 -19.72
C ASP A 46 22.55 3.18 -18.49
N GLU A 47 23.76 2.62 -18.62
CA GLU A 47 24.47 1.91 -17.56
C GLU A 47 24.97 2.82 -16.42
N ASP A 48 25.21 4.10 -16.72
CA ASP A 48 25.75 5.08 -15.77
C ASP A 48 24.66 5.74 -14.90
N LEU A 49 23.40 5.56 -15.28
CA LEU A 49 22.22 6.12 -14.63
C LEU A 49 21.43 5.01 -13.92
N PRO A 50 20.61 5.32 -12.91
CA PRO A 50 19.79 4.34 -12.23
C PRO A 50 18.55 3.92 -13.06
N LEU A 51 18.72 3.73 -14.37
CA LEU A 51 17.67 3.32 -15.31
C LEU A 51 17.27 1.87 -15.12
N GLY A 52 15.98 1.59 -15.31
CA GLY A 52 15.40 0.27 -15.07
C GLY A 52 15.32 -0.12 -13.59
N ARG A 53 15.70 0.79 -12.67
CA ARG A 53 15.52 0.62 -11.22
C ARG A 53 14.24 1.31 -10.74
N PHE A 54 14.30 2.63 -10.60
CA PHE A 54 13.15 3.48 -10.25
C PHE A 54 12.81 4.47 -11.37
N ILE A 55 13.80 4.91 -12.15
CA ILE A 55 13.60 5.81 -13.27
C ILE A 55 13.33 5.00 -14.54
N TYR A 56 12.24 5.31 -15.25
CA TYR A 56 11.92 4.68 -16.53
C TYR A 56 12.67 5.30 -17.70
N ILE A 57 12.82 6.63 -17.69
CA ILE A 57 13.43 7.39 -18.77
C ILE A 57 14.45 8.35 -18.14
N PRO A 58 15.69 8.38 -18.62
CA PRO A 58 16.70 9.28 -18.09
C PRO A 58 16.27 10.73 -18.27
N SER A 59 16.62 11.56 -17.30
CA SER A 59 16.51 13.01 -17.48
C SER A 59 17.28 13.43 -18.72
N ARG A 60 16.75 14.39 -19.45
CA ARG A 60 17.42 14.90 -20.65
C ARG A 60 18.69 15.65 -20.28
N LEU A 61 18.65 16.37 -19.16
CA LEU A 61 19.77 17.14 -18.63
C LEU A 61 20.05 16.76 -17.18
N HIS A 62 21.34 16.66 -16.86
CA HIS A 62 21.87 16.36 -15.54
C HIS A 62 22.77 17.51 -15.09
N ILE A 63 22.55 18.00 -13.88
CA ILE A 63 23.35 19.08 -13.27
C ILE A 63 23.91 18.54 -11.96
N PHE A 64 25.23 18.52 -11.85
CA PHE A 64 25.97 18.04 -10.68
C PHE A 64 26.52 19.23 -9.91
N LEU A 65 26.16 19.29 -8.64
CA LEU A 65 26.50 20.39 -7.74
C LEU A 65 27.57 19.93 -6.75
N THR A 66 28.55 20.77 -6.50
CA THR A 66 29.55 20.53 -5.45
C THR A 66 29.18 21.24 -4.15
N LYS A 67 29.77 20.81 -3.04
CA LYS A 67 29.67 21.50 -1.76
C LYS A 67 30.17 22.94 -1.83
N ASN A 68 31.27 23.18 -2.54
CA ASN A 68 31.81 24.52 -2.75
C ASN A 68 30.81 25.43 -3.45
N PHE A 69 30.13 24.92 -4.49
CA PHE A 69 29.06 25.69 -5.14
C PHE A 69 27.96 26.10 -4.16
N ILE A 70 27.51 25.16 -3.33
CA ILE A 70 26.41 25.41 -2.39
C ILE A 70 26.81 26.39 -1.27
N LEU A 71 28.05 26.31 -0.77
CA LEU A 71 28.50 27.13 0.37
C LEU A 71 29.10 28.48 -0.02
N GLU A 72 29.76 28.57 -1.17
CA GLU A 72 30.56 29.73 -1.56
C GLU A 72 29.97 30.50 -2.74
N ASP A 73 29.42 29.79 -3.74
CA ASP A 73 28.96 30.42 -4.99
C ASP A 73 27.46 30.70 -5.04
N TYR A 74 26.65 30.05 -4.20
CA TYR A 74 25.23 30.33 -4.04
C TYR A 74 24.97 31.65 -3.28
N ASP A 75 25.66 32.70 -3.69
CA ASP A 75 25.40 34.08 -3.30
C ASP A 75 24.58 34.75 -4.39
N LYS A 76 23.33 35.10 -4.05
CA LYS A 76 22.37 35.76 -4.96
C LYS A 76 22.86 37.10 -5.50
N THR A 77 23.92 37.66 -4.93
CA THR A 77 24.51 38.94 -5.33
C THR A 77 25.75 38.78 -6.21
N SER A 78 26.31 37.57 -6.33
CA SER A 78 27.54 37.34 -7.10
C SER A 78 27.31 37.43 -8.61
N GLU A 79 28.33 37.87 -9.34
CA GLU A 79 28.33 37.91 -10.81
C GLU A 79 28.15 36.51 -11.42
N PHE A 80 28.80 35.51 -10.80
CA PHE A 80 28.66 34.11 -11.19
C PHE A 80 27.21 33.64 -11.10
N TRP A 81 26.58 33.85 -9.94
CA TRP A 81 25.21 33.43 -9.72
C TRP A 81 24.25 34.07 -10.73
N ASN A 82 24.40 35.36 -10.99
CA ASN A 82 23.58 36.06 -11.97
C ASN A 82 23.75 35.48 -13.39
N SER A 83 24.99 35.18 -13.80
CA SER A 83 25.26 34.54 -15.09
C SER A 83 24.71 33.11 -15.16
N PHE A 84 24.96 32.30 -14.13
CA PHE A 84 24.43 30.93 -13.99
C PHE A 84 22.90 30.92 -14.08
N TYR A 85 22.24 31.79 -13.30
CA TYR A 85 20.79 31.92 -13.27
C TYR A 85 20.22 32.25 -14.65
N GLN A 86 20.80 33.25 -15.33
CA GLN A 86 20.35 33.65 -16.67
C GLN A 86 20.48 32.51 -17.69
N HIS A 87 21.61 31.79 -17.70
CA HIS A 87 21.83 30.70 -18.65
C HIS A 87 20.96 29.48 -18.32
N LEU A 88 20.78 29.16 -17.04
CA LEU A 88 19.85 28.10 -16.63
C LEU A 88 18.41 28.44 -17.01
N ASN A 89 18.00 29.71 -16.85
CA ASN A 89 16.67 30.15 -17.25
C ASN A 89 16.46 30.02 -18.77
N LYS A 90 17.45 30.40 -19.59
CA LYS A 90 17.40 30.22 -21.05
C LYS A 90 17.22 28.75 -21.44
N ILE A 91 17.91 27.84 -20.76
CA ILE A 91 17.72 26.39 -20.94
C ILE A 91 16.28 26.01 -20.60
N PHE A 92 15.77 26.42 -19.44
CA PHE A 92 14.40 26.12 -19.04
C PHE A 92 13.36 26.71 -20.01
N GLU A 93 13.54 27.93 -20.51
CA GLU A 93 12.67 28.54 -21.53
C GLU A 93 12.64 27.73 -22.81
N MET A 94 13.81 27.30 -23.29
CA MET A 94 13.94 26.49 -24.50
C MET A 94 13.14 25.18 -24.36
N TYR A 95 13.37 24.43 -23.29
CA TYR A 95 12.62 23.18 -23.06
C TYR A 95 11.14 23.43 -22.77
N SER A 96 10.78 24.48 -22.03
CA SER A 96 9.37 24.83 -21.80
C SER A 96 8.62 25.06 -23.11
N SER A 97 9.27 25.66 -24.11
CA SER A 97 8.68 25.94 -25.41
C SER A 97 8.51 24.69 -26.30
N MET A 98 9.34 23.67 -26.10
CA MET A 98 9.30 22.42 -26.87
C MET A 98 8.19 21.46 -26.40
N PHE A 99 7.67 21.63 -25.19
CA PHE A 99 6.70 20.71 -24.58
C PHE A 99 5.45 21.46 -24.15
N THR A 100 4.48 21.57 -25.06
CA THR A 100 3.16 22.18 -24.82
C THR A 100 2.10 21.18 -24.33
N GLY A 101 2.49 19.92 -24.08
CA GLY A 101 1.59 18.85 -23.66
C GLY A 101 1.46 18.69 -22.15
N LYS A 102 0.35 18.11 -21.69
CA LYS A 102 0.22 17.56 -20.33
C LYS A 102 1.14 16.33 -20.21
N GLU A 103 2.39 16.52 -19.83
CA GLU A 103 3.24 15.39 -19.44
C GLU A 103 2.77 14.79 -18.11
N SER A 104 2.97 13.48 -18.00
CA SER A 104 2.75 12.70 -16.80
C SER A 104 3.48 13.32 -15.61
N ALA A 105 2.77 13.61 -14.53
CA ALA A 105 3.33 14.09 -13.27
C ALA A 105 4.10 12.98 -12.51
N SER A 106 4.66 11.99 -13.21
CA SER A 106 5.43 10.91 -12.61
C SER A 106 6.85 11.36 -12.30
N VAL A 107 7.26 11.21 -11.04
CA VAL A 107 8.65 11.37 -10.59
C VAL A 107 9.61 10.48 -11.42
N ARG A 108 9.08 9.41 -12.00
CA ARG A 108 9.83 8.39 -12.75
C ARG A 108 10.15 8.80 -14.21
N SER A 109 9.70 9.99 -14.63
CA SER A 109 9.92 10.58 -15.95
C SER A 109 10.21 12.08 -15.83
N ALA A 110 11.41 12.41 -15.36
CA ALA A 110 11.86 13.80 -15.18
C ALA A 110 12.57 14.32 -16.43
N THR A 111 12.55 15.63 -16.64
CA THR A 111 13.23 16.30 -17.76
C THR A 111 14.63 16.75 -17.34
N PHE A 112 14.75 17.22 -16.10
CA PHE A 112 15.99 17.66 -15.50
C PHE A 112 16.21 16.93 -14.18
N SER A 113 17.47 16.56 -13.92
CA SER A 113 17.90 16.06 -12.62
C SER A 113 19.05 16.91 -12.08
N PHE A 114 18.96 17.30 -10.80
CA PHE A 114 20.07 17.86 -10.05
C PHE A 114 20.63 16.80 -9.10
N TYR A 115 21.95 16.69 -9.04
CA TYR A 115 22.68 15.71 -8.24
C TYR A 115 23.57 16.41 -7.23
N TYR A 116 23.60 15.87 -6.02
CA TYR A 116 24.45 16.35 -4.93
C TYR A 116 24.90 15.18 -4.05
N THR A 117 26.14 15.20 -3.56
CA THR A 117 26.62 14.20 -2.60
C THR A 117 26.53 14.72 -1.18
N PHE A 118 25.90 13.97 -0.28
CA PHE A 118 25.83 14.30 1.14
C PHE A 118 25.99 13.03 1.98
N ASN A 119 26.95 13.01 2.91
CA ASN A 119 27.22 11.88 3.82
C ASN A 119 27.28 10.49 3.14
N GLY A 120 27.86 10.43 1.93
CA GLY A 120 27.99 9.19 1.17
C GLY A 120 26.72 8.74 0.42
N TYR A 121 25.67 9.58 0.40
CA TYR A 121 24.48 9.43 -0.43
C TYR A 121 24.54 10.35 -1.65
N VAL A 122 23.90 9.94 -2.74
CA VAL A 122 23.65 10.78 -3.91
C VAL A 122 22.20 11.26 -3.86
N LEU A 123 21.99 12.54 -3.57
CA LEU A 123 20.68 13.18 -3.57
C LEU A 123 20.33 13.58 -5.00
N MET A 124 19.21 13.08 -5.51
CA MET A 124 18.76 13.30 -6.89
C MET A 124 17.41 14.03 -6.92
N PHE A 125 17.42 15.30 -7.29
CA PHE A 125 16.23 16.15 -7.38
C PHE A 125 15.66 16.16 -8.80
N GLN A 126 14.40 15.76 -8.93
CA GLN A 126 13.77 15.56 -10.22
C GLN A 126 12.80 16.70 -10.56
N LEU A 127 13.00 17.31 -11.73
CA LEU A 127 12.12 18.34 -12.28
C LEU A 127 11.50 17.87 -13.59
N GLN A 128 10.17 17.83 -13.62
CA GLN A 128 9.38 17.59 -14.82
C GLN A 128 9.21 18.87 -15.63
N THR A 129 8.92 18.73 -16.93
CA THR A 129 8.66 19.88 -17.80
C THR A 129 7.50 20.73 -17.27
N GLN A 130 7.77 22.03 -17.10
CA GLN A 130 6.84 23.05 -16.63
C GLN A 130 7.26 24.38 -17.26
N THR A 131 6.54 25.47 -16.98
CA THR A 131 7.00 26.81 -17.38
C THR A 131 8.37 27.13 -16.76
N ALA A 132 9.21 27.85 -17.49
CA ALA A 132 10.54 28.23 -17.04
C ALA A 132 10.53 28.92 -15.68
N LYS A 133 9.52 29.77 -15.42
CA LYS A 133 9.31 30.42 -14.13
C LYS A 133 9.12 29.41 -12.98
N ILE A 134 8.34 28.34 -13.20
CA ILE A 134 8.12 27.29 -12.19
C ILE A 134 9.38 26.45 -12.01
N LEU A 135 10.02 26.03 -13.11
CA LEU A 135 11.26 25.27 -13.08
C LEU A 135 12.35 26.02 -12.31
N MET A 136 12.54 27.30 -12.62
CA MET A 136 13.52 28.13 -11.94
C MET A 136 13.23 28.26 -10.46
N ARG A 137 11.99 28.56 -10.07
CA ARG A 137 11.59 28.61 -8.65
C ARG A 137 11.91 27.30 -7.91
N ARG A 138 11.65 26.15 -8.55
CA ARG A 138 11.95 24.83 -7.95
C ARG A 138 13.45 24.59 -7.87
N ALA A 139 14.22 24.90 -8.92
CA ALA A 139 15.68 24.81 -8.89
C ALA A 139 16.29 25.66 -7.77
N LEU A 140 15.82 26.90 -7.59
CA LEU A 140 16.23 27.76 -6.48
C LEU A 140 15.99 27.12 -5.11
N SER A 141 14.84 26.47 -4.94
CA SER A 141 14.53 25.79 -3.68
C SER A 141 15.39 24.53 -3.44
N ILE A 142 16.00 23.93 -4.48
CA ILE A 142 17.00 22.86 -4.30
C ILE A 142 18.23 23.45 -3.62
N PHE A 143 18.78 24.55 -4.17
CA PHE A 143 19.99 25.17 -3.62
C PHE A 143 19.78 25.66 -2.19
N GLU A 144 18.62 26.26 -1.92
CA GLU A 144 18.25 26.66 -0.56
C GLU A 144 18.21 25.47 0.40
N LEU A 145 17.57 24.36 0.00
CA LEU A 145 17.50 23.15 0.83
C LEU A 145 18.89 22.55 1.08
N LEU A 146 19.72 22.44 0.03
CA LEU A 146 21.09 21.93 0.13
C LEU A 146 21.97 22.82 1.01
N PHE A 147 21.82 24.14 0.91
CA PHE A 147 22.51 25.08 1.80
C PHE A 147 22.09 24.87 3.26
N GLN A 148 20.78 24.78 3.55
CA GLN A 148 20.29 24.48 4.90
C GLN A 148 20.81 23.13 5.42
N LEU A 149 20.91 22.13 4.55
CA LEU A 149 21.44 20.81 4.88
C LEU A 149 22.93 20.88 5.28
N GLU A 150 23.76 21.60 4.51
CA GLU A 150 25.19 21.74 4.81
C GLU A 150 25.48 22.54 6.08
N ILE A 151 24.66 23.53 6.41
CA ILE A 151 24.82 24.33 7.65
C ILE A 151 24.13 23.72 8.87
N GLY A 152 23.60 22.49 8.77
CA GLY A 152 22.96 21.78 9.89
C GLY A 152 21.63 22.38 10.34
N LYS A 153 20.86 22.99 9.42
CA LYS A 153 19.52 23.54 9.68
C LYS A 153 18.40 22.67 9.11
N ALA A 154 18.73 21.49 8.58
CA ALA A 154 17.78 20.53 8.02
C ALA A 154 17.94 19.13 8.64
N ASP A 155 18.12 19.04 9.97
CA ASP A 155 18.32 17.76 10.68
C ASP A 155 17.19 16.74 10.43
N TYR A 156 15.95 17.23 10.30
CA TYR A 156 14.80 16.39 9.94
C TYR A 156 15.01 15.60 8.64
N LEU A 157 15.76 16.18 7.68
CA LEU A 157 16.01 15.56 6.40
C LEU A 157 17.10 14.49 6.48
N ILE A 158 18.06 14.65 7.40
CA ILE A 158 19.09 13.64 7.65
C ILE A 158 18.43 12.37 8.18
N GLU A 159 17.55 12.50 9.18
CA GLU A 159 16.76 11.40 9.71
C GLU A 159 15.89 10.75 8.61
N GLU A 160 15.23 11.56 7.77
CA GLU A 160 14.41 11.05 6.66
C GLU A 160 15.25 10.28 5.62
N ILE A 161 16.46 10.75 5.29
CA ILE A 161 17.41 10.05 4.40
C ILE A 161 17.83 8.71 4.98
N GLU A 162 18.17 8.67 6.27
CA GLU A 162 18.63 7.45 6.94
C GLU A 162 17.53 6.39 7.07
N LEU A 163 16.28 6.82 7.25
CA LEU A 163 15.12 5.93 7.36
C LEU A 163 14.55 5.46 6.01
N THR A 164 14.92 6.11 4.90
CA THR A 164 14.41 5.76 3.57
C THR A 164 15.10 4.53 3.00
N TYR A 165 14.35 3.65 2.33
CA TYR A 165 14.95 2.56 1.58
C TYR A 165 15.85 3.10 0.46
N HIS A 166 17.13 2.74 0.51
CA HIS A 166 18.09 3.09 -0.53
C HIS A 166 18.47 1.85 -1.33
N LEU A 167 18.56 2.04 -2.65
CA LEU A 167 19.17 1.06 -3.54
C LEU A 167 20.65 0.89 -3.18
N LYS A 168 21.29 -0.19 -3.63
CA LYS A 168 22.73 -0.45 -3.44
C LYS A 168 23.65 0.73 -3.73
N ASP A 169 23.22 1.62 -4.62
CA ASP A 169 23.97 2.80 -5.06
C ASP A 169 23.80 4.02 -4.12
N LYS A 170 23.06 3.90 -3.00
CA LYS A 170 22.79 4.97 -2.04
C LYS A 170 22.22 6.25 -2.65
N VAL A 171 21.40 6.10 -3.70
CA VAL A 171 20.70 7.21 -4.35
C VAL A 171 19.39 7.49 -3.63
N ILE A 172 19.16 8.76 -3.26
CA ILE A 172 17.92 9.26 -2.66
C ILE A 172 17.17 10.10 -3.68
N PHE A 173 15.93 9.73 -3.96
CA PHE A 173 15.11 10.39 -4.98
C PHE A 173 14.25 11.47 -4.35
N PHE A 174 14.32 12.69 -4.88
CA PHE A 174 13.51 13.82 -4.43
C PHE A 174 12.50 14.24 -5.49
N GLY A 175 11.25 14.40 -5.07
CA GLY A 175 10.17 14.97 -5.89
C GLY A 175 9.61 16.22 -5.25
N TYR A 176 9.00 17.06 -6.09
CA TYR A 176 8.41 18.32 -5.65
C TYR A 176 6.89 18.21 -5.55
N SER A 177 6.36 18.15 -4.33
CA SER A 177 4.92 18.02 -4.04
C SER A 177 4.51 18.90 -2.86
N GLY A 178 3.31 19.48 -2.92
CA GLY A 178 2.81 20.36 -1.85
C GLY A 178 3.68 21.58 -1.58
N ASN A 179 4.33 22.13 -2.62
CA ASN A 179 5.30 23.24 -2.55
C ASN A 179 6.57 22.97 -1.73
N LYS A 180 6.92 21.71 -1.49
CA LYS A 180 8.19 21.32 -0.86
C LYS A 180 8.84 20.13 -1.58
N TRP A 181 10.15 19.99 -1.38
CA TRP A 181 10.86 18.76 -1.72
C TRP A 181 10.53 17.69 -0.71
N GLN A 182 10.30 16.48 -1.19
CA GLN A 182 9.99 15.30 -0.39
C GLN A 182 10.80 14.12 -0.93
N ILE A 183 11.25 13.25 -0.05
CA ILE A 183 11.89 12.00 -0.45
C ILE A 183 10.81 11.09 -1.04
N ASN A 184 11.07 10.54 -2.21
CA ASN A 184 10.25 9.49 -2.81
C ASN A 184 10.92 8.15 -2.56
N ASP A 185 10.34 7.39 -1.65
CA ASP A 185 10.74 6.00 -1.44
C ASP A 185 10.31 5.16 -2.67
N PRO A 186 11.26 4.51 -3.38
CA PRO A 186 10.95 3.68 -4.53
C PRO A 186 10.00 2.53 -4.21
N ILE A 187 10.17 1.89 -3.05
CA ILE A 187 9.34 0.76 -2.60
C ILE A 187 7.91 1.24 -2.38
N VAL A 188 7.72 2.34 -1.66
CA VAL A 188 6.37 2.88 -1.40
C VAL A 188 5.68 3.27 -2.70
N THR A 189 6.40 3.96 -3.59
CA THR A 189 5.84 4.42 -4.87
C THR A 189 5.40 3.24 -5.75
N ILE A 190 6.24 2.21 -5.85
CA ILE A 190 5.95 1.02 -6.66
C ILE A 190 4.86 0.17 -6.00
N ALA A 191 4.87 0.05 -4.67
CA ALA A 191 3.81 -0.60 -3.92
C ALA A 191 2.44 0.05 -4.18
N ASP A 192 2.37 1.38 -4.19
CA ASP A 192 1.11 2.10 -4.49
C ASP A 192 0.64 1.88 -5.94
N GLN A 193 1.57 1.82 -6.90
CA GLN A 193 1.24 1.48 -8.29
C GLN A 193 0.71 0.03 -8.41
N ILE A 194 1.40 -0.93 -7.79
CA ILE A 194 0.99 -2.34 -7.72
C ILE A 194 -0.41 -2.46 -7.13
N ASN A 195 -0.65 -1.79 -6.00
CA ASN A 195 -1.94 -1.79 -5.34
C ASN A 195 -3.05 -1.21 -6.22
N THR A 196 -2.78 -0.10 -6.90
CA THR A 196 -3.73 0.52 -7.82
C THR A 196 -4.12 -0.43 -8.95
N ASP A 197 -3.17 -1.22 -9.46
CA ASP A 197 -3.44 -2.17 -10.52
C ASP A 197 -4.19 -3.41 -10.02
N TYR A 198 -3.78 -4.00 -8.89
CA TYR A 198 -4.46 -5.15 -8.31
C TYR A 198 -5.90 -4.85 -7.89
N LEU A 199 -6.15 -3.70 -7.27
CA LEU A 199 -7.49 -3.33 -6.80
C LEU A 199 -8.51 -3.18 -7.93
N LYS A 200 -8.09 -2.94 -9.17
CA LYS A 200 -9.00 -2.85 -10.34
C LYS A 200 -9.69 -4.19 -10.64
N THR A 201 -9.02 -5.30 -10.37
CA THR A 201 -9.49 -6.66 -10.73
C THR A 201 -9.63 -7.57 -9.52
N ALA A 202 -9.36 -7.09 -8.31
CA ALA A 202 -9.42 -7.90 -7.09
C ALA A 202 -10.85 -8.37 -6.78
N ASP A 203 -11.01 -9.69 -6.62
CA ASP A 203 -12.20 -10.27 -6.02
C ASP A 203 -12.05 -10.23 -4.49
N LYS A 204 -13.05 -9.70 -3.78
CA LYS A 204 -13.02 -9.59 -2.32
C LYS A 204 -12.97 -10.94 -1.58
N ARG A 205 -13.21 -12.03 -2.30
CA ARG A 205 -13.19 -13.40 -1.79
C ARG A 205 -11.85 -14.09 -2.02
N ALA A 206 -10.95 -13.50 -2.78
CA ALA A 206 -9.62 -14.06 -3.04
C ALA A 206 -8.63 -13.58 -1.96
N ASN A 207 -7.64 -14.42 -1.66
CA ASN A 207 -6.45 -13.96 -0.95
C ASN A 207 -5.67 -12.96 -1.80
N LYS A 208 -4.96 -12.06 -1.12
CA LYS A 208 -4.01 -11.19 -1.81
C LYS A 208 -2.81 -12.01 -2.27
N PRO A 209 -2.18 -11.65 -3.40
CA PRO A 209 -0.95 -12.29 -3.81
C PRO A 209 0.23 -11.81 -2.95
N ASP A 210 1.24 -12.67 -2.83
CA ASP A 210 2.54 -12.25 -2.33
C ASP A 210 3.31 -11.57 -3.45
N VAL A 211 3.67 -10.31 -3.21
CA VAL A 211 4.45 -9.53 -4.16
C VAL A 211 5.82 -9.28 -3.57
N MET A 212 6.86 -9.62 -4.32
CA MET A 212 8.23 -9.38 -3.94
C MET A 212 8.89 -8.46 -4.96
N LEU A 213 9.51 -7.38 -4.49
CA LEU A 213 10.30 -6.46 -5.32
C LEU A 213 11.76 -6.88 -5.25
N HIS A 214 12.44 -6.84 -6.39
CA HIS A 214 13.88 -7.06 -6.41
C HIS A 214 14.60 -5.90 -5.69
N GLU A 215 15.54 -6.22 -4.82
CA GLU A 215 16.27 -5.24 -4.00
C GLU A 215 16.95 -4.14 -4.82
N ASP A 216 17.68 -4.52 -5.88
CA ASP A 216 18.38 -3.54 -6.73
C ASP A 216 17.52 -2.92 -7.84
N PHE A 217 16.41 -3.57 -8.18
CA PHE A 217 15.57 -3.23 -9.34
C PHE A 217 14.10 -3.30 -8.95
N PRO A 218 13.58 -2.36 -8.17
CA PRO A 218 12.22 -2.44 -7.63
C PRO A 218 11.11 -2.61 -8.69
N ASP A 219 11.33 -2.20 -9.94
CA ASP A 219 10.43 -2.50 -11.07
C ASP A 219 10.35 -4.00 -11.43
N LYS A 220 11.44 -4.74 -11.21
CA LYS A 220 11.48 -6.19 -11.34
C LYS A 220 10.75 -6.76 -10.13
N ARG A 221 9.49 -7.13 -10.34
CA ARG A 221 8.64 -7.76 -9.33
C ARG A 221 8.37 -9.21 -9.66
N TYR A 222 8.27 -10.01 -8.61
CA TYR A 222 7.79 -11.37 -8.66
C TYR A 222 6.46 -11.43 -7.93
N THR A 223 5.45 -11.99 -8.58
CA THR A 223 4.15 -12.24 -7.96
C THR A 223 4.04 -13.74 -7.76
N PHE A 224 3.98 -14.14 -6.50
CA PHE A 224 3.68 -15.49 -6.09
C PHE A 224 2.22 -15.49 -5.66
N SER A 225 1.36 -16.02 -6.52
CA SER A 225 -0.01 -16.31 -6.14
C SER A 225 -0.02 -17.58 -5.28
N ASP A 226 -0.57 -17.51 -4.07
CA ASP A 226 -0.90 -18.69 -3.24
C ASP A 226 -2.03 -19.46 -3.95
N ASN A 227 -1.67 -20.15 -5.03
CA ASN A 227 -2.61 -20.93 -5.82
C ASN A 227 -2.75 -22.32 -5.23
N TRP A 228 -4.00 -22.76 -5.10
CA TRP A 228 -4.32 -24.14 -4.81
C TRP A 228 -4.44 -24.93 -6.11
N VAL A 229 -3.84 -26.11 -6.12
CA VAL A 229 -4.19 -27.18 -7.05
C VAL A 229 -5.31 -27.97 -6.39
N LEU A 230 -6.52 -27.85 -6.93
CA LEU A 230 -7.66 -28.63 -6.48
C LEU A 230 -7.81 -29.85 -7.39
N GLU A 231 -7.75 -31.04 -6.80
CA GLU A 231 -7.98 -32.31 -7.49
C GLU A 231 -9.38 -32.82 -7.16
N PHE A 232 -10.16 -33.13 -8.19
CA PHE A 232 -11.51 -33.69 -8.06
C PHE A 232 -11.86 -34.49 -9.32
N ASP A 233 -12.56 -35.61 -9.18
CA ASP A 233 -13.03 -36.41 -10.32
C ASP A 233 -11.97 -36.71 -11.40
N ARG A 234 -10.71 -36.95 -10.99
CA ARG A 234 -9.52 -37.15 -11.86
C ARG A 234 -9.14 -35.94 -12.74
N LEU A 235 -9.66 -34.76 -12.41
CA LEU A 235 -9.27 -33.47 -12.95
C LEU A 235 -8.47 -32.71 -11.90
N SER A 236 -7.63 -31.78 -12.38
CA SER A 236 -6.98 -30.79 -11.53
C SER A 236 -7.26 -29.39 -12.07
N THR A 237 -7.49 -28.45 -11.16
CA THR A 237 -7.61 -27.02 -11.50
C THR A 237 -6.73 -26.19 -10.60
N LEU A 238 -6.02 -25.23 -11.17
CA LEU A 238 -5.29 -24.22 -10.43
C LEU A 238 -6.22 -23.04 -10.17
N MET A 239 -6.32 -22.58 -8.92
CA MET A 239 -7.03 -21.33 -8.61
C MET A 239 -6.34 -20.57 -7.49
N THR A 240 -6.54 -19.25 -7.46
CA THR A 240 -6.14 -18.44 -6.31
C THR A 240 -6.88 -18.91 -5.07
N ARG A 241 -6.15 -19.11 -3.98
CA ARG A 241 -6.73 -19.49 -2.70
C ARG A 241 -7.81 -18.49 -2.26
N PRO A 242 -9.00 -18.96 -1.89
CA PRO A 242 -10.01 -18.10 -1.28
C PRO A 242 -9.55 -17.54 0.06
N ASN A 243 -9.94 -16.31 0.37
CA ASN A 243 -9.87 -15.78 1.71
C ASN A 243 -11.15 -16.16 2.46
N ASP A 244 -11.03 -16.99 3.51
CA ASP A 244 -12.20 -17.48 4.25
C ASP A 244 -13.05 -16.35 4.86
N ILE A 245 -12.40 -15.31 5.41
CA ILE A 245 -13.09 -14.14 5.97
C ILE A 245 -13.88 -13.42 4.88
N GLY A 246 -13.25 -13.17 3.73
CA GLY A 246 -13.86 -12.55 2.57
C GLY A 246 -15.01 -13.38 1.97
N LEU A 247 -14.83 -14.70 1.88
CA LEU A 247 -15.83 -15.64 1.35
C LEU A 247 -17.07 -15.71 2.24
N PHE A 248 -16.88 -15.85 3.55
CA PHE A 248 -17.97 -15.90 4.52
C PHE A 248 -18.69 -14.55 4.63
N SER A 249 -17.95 -13.43 4.69
CA SER A 249 -18.56 -12.11 4.72
C SER A 249 -19.34 -11.80 3.42
N SER A 250 -18.80 -12.17 2.25
CA SER A 250 -19.50 -12.03 0.96
C SER A 250 -20.81 -12.83 0.93
N THR A 251 -20.79 -14.04 1.48
CA THR A 251 -22.00 -14.88 1.61
C THR A 251 -23.01 -14.25 2.57
N ALA A 252 -22.55 -13.71 3.70
CA ALA A 252 -23.39 -13.01 4.66
C ALA A 252 -24.06 -11.78 4.02
N ASP A 253 -23.29 -10.93 3.35
CA ASP A 253 -23.77 -9.70 2.72
C ASP A 253 -24.75 -9.97 1.58
N ARG A 254 -24.47 -10.97 0.73
CA ARG A 254 -25.37 -11.34 -0.38
C ARG A 254 -26.74 -11.78 0.16
N ASN A 255 -26.77 -12.67 1.14
CA ASN A 255 -28.00 -13.17 1.74
C ASN A 255 -28.71 -12.09 2.56
N LEU A 256 -27.97 -11.25 3.30
CA LEU A 256 -28.55 -10.14 4.05
C LEU A 256 -29.23 -9.14 3.12
N LYS A 257 -28.60 -8.81 1.99
CA LYS A 257 -29.18 -7.90 0.98
C LYS A 257 -30.48 -8.48 0.43
N GLN A 258 -30.48 -9.75 0.02
CA GLN A 258 -31.68 -10.43 -0.46
C GLN A 258 -32.79 -10.45 0.59
N ALA A 259 -32.45 -10.78 1.85
CA ALA A 259 -33.40 -10.78 2.96
C ALA A 259 -33.98 -9.38 3.24
N ILE A 260 -33.17 -8.31 3.20
CA ILE A 260 -33.65 -6.93 3.38
C ILE A 260 -34.59 -6.53 2.25
N ASP A 261 -34.21 -6.81 1.00
CA ASP A 261 -35.02 -6.49 -0.17
C ASP A 261 -36.36 -7.25 -0.13
N PHE A 262 -36.34 -8.54 0.19
CA PHE A 262 -37.53 -9.36 0.35
C PHE A 262 -38.40 -8.88 1.51
N TYR A 263 -37.79 -8.59 2.67
CA TYR A 263 -38.51 -8.07 3.83
C TYR A 263 -39.26 -6.79 3.50
N ASN A 264 -38.60 -5.83 2.84
CA ASN A 264 -39.21 -4.54 2.52
C ASN A 264 -40.30 -4.64 1.45
N LYS A 265 -40.15 -5.53 0.46
CA LYS A 265 -41.11 -5.69 -0.64
C LYS A 265 -42.29 -6.59 -0.29
N THR A 266 -42.08 -7.61 0.53
CA THR A 266 -43.04 -8.70 0.73
C THR A 266 -43.59 -8.73 2.14
N ILE A 267 -42.72 -8.70 3.16
CA ILE A 267 -43.14 -8.87 4.57
C ILE A 267 -43.67 -7.57 5.17
N LEU A 268 -42.93 -6.46 5.01
CA LEU A 268 -43.27 -5.17 5.63
C LEU A 268 -44.64 -4.63 5.19
N PRO A 269 -45.03 -4.68 3.90
CA PRO A 269 -46.34 -4.19 3.49
C PRO A 269 -47.49 -4.95 4.15
N ARG A 270 -47.31 -6.24 4.46
CA ARG A 270 -48.35 -7.06 5.10
C ARG A 270 -48.67 -6.61 6.53
N PHE A 271 -47.69 -6.09 7.26
CA PHE A 271 -47.92 -5.52 8.59
C PHE A 271 -48.89 -4.32 8.56
N ASN A 272 -49.00 -3.61 7.43
CA ASN A 272 -49.91 -2.47 7.30
C ASN A 272 -51.37 -2.88 7.01
N TYR A 273 -51.62 -4.12 6.60
CA TYR A 273 -52.94 -4.61 6.14
C TYR A 273 -53.44 -5.84 6.92
N TYR A 274 -52.76 -6.22 8.01
CA TYR A 274 -53.06 -7.47 8.71
C TYR A 274 -54.28 -7.33 9.64
N HIS A 275 -55.39 -7.95 9.25
CA HIS A 275 -56.68 -7.94 9.99
C HIS A 275 -56.92 -9.21 10.84
N GLY A 276 -55.88 -9.99 11.17
CA GLY A 276 -55.96 -11.08 12.16
C GLY A 276 -56.23 -12.50 11.64
N ASN A 277 -56.34 -12.71 10.32
CA ASN A 277 -56.42 -14.07 9.76
C ASN A 277 -55.02 -14.69 9.58
N PHE A 278 -54.91 -16.00 9.81
CA PHE A 278 -53.68 -16.75 9.52
C PHE A 278 -53.31 -16.59 8.03
N PRO A 279 -52.02 -16.38 7.71
CA PRO A 279 -51.59 -16.28 6.33
C PRO A 279 -51.87 -17.60 5.62
N ASP A 280 -52.30 -17.55 4.35
CA ASP A 280 -52.45 -18.76 3.56
C ASP A 280 -51.11 -19.51 3.40
N LEU A 281 -51.16 -20.77 2.97
CA LEU A 281 -49.96 -21.62 2.85
C LEU A 281 -48.90 -21.02 1.90
N LYS A 282 -49.31 -20.26 0.88
CA LYS A 282 -48.39 -19.63 -0.06
C LYS A 282 -47.64 -18.47 0.61
N ILE A 283 -48.36 -17.65 1.39
CA ILE A 283 -47.76 -16.59 2.19
C ILE A 283 -46.83 -17.18 3.26
N GLN A 284 -47.19 -18.31 3.88
CA GLN A 284 -46.31 -18.98 4.85
C GLN A 284 -45.00 -19.46 4.20
N ALA A 285 -45.05 -20.02 3.00
CA ALA A 285 -43.85 -20.43 2.25
C ALA A 285 -42.86 -19.27 2.06
N GLU A 286 -43.37 -18.08 1.74
CA GLU A 286 -42.54 -16.88 1.59
C GLU A 286 -41.86 -16.42 2.90
N TYR A 287 -42.46 -16.70 4.06
CA TYR A 287 -41.76 -16.48 5.34
C TYR A 287 -40.62 -17.48 5.53
N TYR A 288 -40.79 -18.73 5.09
CA TYR A 288 -39.72 -19.73 5.13
C TYR A 288 -38.54 -19.33 4.23
N ASP A 289 -38.82 -18.86 3.01
CA ASP A 289 -37.78 -18.34 2.10
C ASP A 289 -36.99 -17.19 2.76
N TYR A 290 -37.68 -16.26 3.42
CA TYR A 290 -37.03 -15.20 4.18
C TYR A 290 -36.17 -15.75 5.33
N PHE A 291 -36.69 -16.73 6.09
CA PHE A 291 -35.95 -17.33 7.19
C PHE A 291 -34.68 -18.05 6.73
N GLU A 292 -34.71 -18.72 5.59
CA GLU A 292 -33.52 -19.33 4.97
C GLU A 292 -32.46 -18.27 4.64
N MET A 293 -32.85 -17.18 3.98
CA MET A 293 -31.94 -16.09 3.62
C MET A 293 -31.32 -15.43 4.87
N ILE A 294 -32.14 -15.02 5.83
CA ILE A 294 -31.66 -14.28 7.01
C ILE A 294 -30.83 -15.17 7.95
N THR A 295 -31.18 -16.45 8.07
CA THR A 295 -30.41 -17.40 8.89
C THR A 295 -29.08 -17.72 8.23
N THR A 296 -29.04 -17.86 6.91
CA THR A 296 -27.78 -18.00 6.16
C THR A 296 -26.88 -16.80 6.40
N ALA A 297 -27.43 -15.58 6.28
CA ALA A 297 -26.68 -14.36 6.55
C ALA A 297 -26.13 -14.31 7.99
N LEU A 298 -26.96 -14.69 8.97
CA LEU A 298 -26.61 -14.73 10.39
C LEU A 298 -25.45 -15.68 10.69
N ILE A 299 -25.52 -16.91 10.17
CA ILE A 299 -24.50 -17.94 10.39
C ILE A 299 -23.17 -17.48 9.80
N PHE A 300 -23.17 -17.09 8.51
CA PHE A 300 -21.94 -16.69 7.83
C PHE A 300 -21.34 -15.39 8.36
N ALA A 301 -22.14 -14.46 8.89
CA ALA A 301 -21.61 -13.28 9.57
C ALA A 301 -20.81 -13.67 10.83
N TYR A 302 -21.32 -14.60 11.64
CA TYR A 302 -20.58 -15.11 12.80
C TYR A 302 -19.33 -15.89 12.36
N THR A 303 -19.47 -16.76 11.35
CA THR A 303 -18.34 -17.55 10.83
C THR A 303 -17.22 -16.68 10.26
N ALA A 304 -17.53 -15.54 9.64
CA ALA A 304 -16.51 -14.59 9.18
C ALA A 304 -15.68 -14.01 10.34
N VAL A 305 -16.31 -13.72 11.48
CA VAL A 305 -15.62 -13.25 12.69
C VAL A 305 -14.79 -14.37 13.32
N GLU A 306 -15.29 -15.61 13.30
CA GLU A 306 -14.51 -16.78 13.76
C GLU A 306 -13.26 -17.00 12.89
N ALA A 307 -13.41 -16.94 11.56
CA ALA A 307 -12.28 -17.05 10.63
C ALA A 307 -11.24 -15.95 10.87
N LEU A 308 -11.69 -14.71 11.13
CA LEU A 308 -10.81 -13.62 11.52
C LEU A 308 -10.05 -13.94 12.81
N ALA A 309 -10.76 -14.39 13.84
CA ALA A 309 -10.11 -14.70 15.11
C ALA A 309 -9.03 -15.78 14.95
N ASN A 310 -9.34 -16.83 14.19
CA ASN A 310 -8.39 -17.91 13.92
C ASN A 310 -7.17 -17.45 13.12
N LEU A 311 -7.35 -16.52 12.16
CA LEU A 311 -6.25 -15.91 11.41
C LEU A 311 -5.33 -15.08 12.32
N LEU A 312 -5.91 -14.29 13.22
CA LEU A 312 -5.15 -13.33 14.03
C LEU A 312 -4.37 -14.00 15.17
N ILE A 313 -4.84 -15.12 15.71
CA ILE A 313 -4.15 -15.82 16.79
C ILE A 313 -2.91 -16.54 16.21
N PRO A 314 -1.68 -16.12 16.55
CA PRO A 314 -0.47 -16.67 15.96
C PRO A 314 -0.17 -18.08 16.50
N ASN A 315 0.55 -18.88 15.71
CA ASN A 315 0.82 -20.29 16.03
C ASN A 315 1.72 -20.48 17.26
N ASP A 316 2.55 -19.49 17.57
CA ASP A 316 3.50 -19.47 18.67
C ASP A 316 2.98 -18.76 19.92
N ILE A 317 1.68 -18.44 19.98
CA ILE A 317 1.08 -17.79 21.14
C ILE A 317 1.26 -18.63 22.42
N GLN A 318 1.65 -17.94 23.50
CA GLN A 318 1.70 -18.50 24.85
C GLN A 318 1.00 -17.54 25.82
N ILE A 319 -0.06 -18.02 26.46
CA ILE A 319 -0.83 -17.23 27.44
C ILE A 319 -0.68 -17.87 28.81
N ILE A 320 -0.15 -17.11 29.77
CA ILE A 320 -0.11 -17.54 31.16
C ILE A 320 -1.44 -17.16 31.80
N THR A 321 -2.19 -18.17 32.23
CA THR A 321 -3.45 -17.98 32.96
C THR A 321 -3.19 -17.60 34.42
N ASP A 322 -4.22 -17.14 35.13
CA ASP A 322 -4.16 -16.83 36.57
C ASP A 322 -3.65 -18.00 37.44
N ASN A 323 -3.77 -19.23 36.93
CA ASN A 323 -3.30 -20.46 37.58
C ASN A 323 -1.86 -20.85 37.17
N ASN A 324 -1.11 -19.96 36.52
CA ASN A 324 0.22 -20.22 35.94
C ASN A 324 0.27 -21.38 34.92
N ILE A 325 -0.86 -21.70 34.28
CA ILE A 325 -0.91 -22.68 33.19
C ILE A 325 -0.65 -21.93 31.88
N ILE A 326 0.28 -22.43 31.07
CA ILE A 326 0.59 -21.90 29.74
C ILE A 326 -0.38 -22.53 28.74
N HIS A 327 -1.22 -21.71 28.13
CA HIS A 327 -2.08 -22.11 27.02
C HIS A 327 -1.40 -21.80 25.70
N THR A 328 -1.37 -22.80 24.82
CA THR A 328 -0.81 -22.75 23.46
C THR A 328 -1.87 -22.44 22.41
N LYS A 329 -1.48 -22.27 21.14
CA LYS A 329 -2.42 -22.13 20.01
C LYS A 329 -3.51 -23.20 20.02
N ALA A 330 -3.14 -24.47 20.25
CA ALA A 330 -4.09 -25.58 20.29
C ALA A 330 -5.16 -25.39 21.38
N ASP A 331 -4.79 -24.85 22.54
CA ASP A 331 -5.73 -24.56 23.63
C ASP A 331 -6.62 -23.36 23.31
N VAL A 332 -6.03 -22.30 22.75
CA VAL A 332 -6.76 -21.08 22.35
C VAL A 332 -7.75 -21.36 21.23
N ASP A 333 -7.48 -22.32 20.34
CA ASP A 333 -8.41 -22.68 19.26
C ASP A 333 -9.74 -23.25 19.79
N TRP A 334 -9.75 -23.84 21.00
CA TRP A 334 -10.95 -24.31 21.71
C TRP A 334 -11.70 -23.21 22.47
N TYR A 335 -11.13 -22.01 22.56
CA TYR A 335 -11.80 -20.90 23.24
C TYR A 335 -13.09 -20.51 22.53
N SER A 336 -14.05 -20.00 23.31
CA SER A 336 -15.20 -19.32 22.73
C SER A 336 -14.75 -18.12 21.91
N LEU A 337 -15.48 -17.76 20.84
CA LEU A 337 -15.14 -16.60 20.02
C LEU A 337 -15.03 -15.33 20.86
N GLU A 338 -15.90 -15.16 21.86
CA GLU A 338 -15.83 -14.07 22.81
C GLU A 338 -14.48 -13.98 23.53
N THR A 339 -14.00 -15.11 24.04
CA THR A 339 -12.68 -15.19 24.68
C THR A 339 -11.58 -14.92 23.66
N LYS A 340 -11.66 -15.48 22.44
CA LYS A 340 -10.68 -15.23 21.37
C LYS A 340 -10.58 -13.73 21.04
N LEU A 341 -11.71 -13.02 20.91
CA LEU A 341 -11.71 -11.58 20.61
C LEU A 341 -11.05 -10.77 21.74
N LYS A 342 -11.30 -11.12 23.02
CA LYS A 342 -10.60 -10.49 24.15
C LYS A 342 -9.10 -10.76 24.09
N THR A 343 -8.70 -12.03 23.90
CA THR A 343 -7.29 -12.42 23.75
C THR A 343 -6.60 -11.65 22.61
N ILE A 344 -7.27 -11.50 21.47
CA ILE A 344 -6.73 -10.74 20.34
C ILE A 344 -6.52 -9.28 20.71
N SER A 345 -7.50 -8.66 21.39
CA SER A 345 -7.38 -7.28 21.86
C SER A 345 -6.26 -7.10 22.87
N ASP A 346 -6.19 -7.95 23.89
CA ASP A 346 -5.32 -7.74 25.05
C ASP A 346 -3.87 -8.21 24.78
N VAL A 347 -3.72 -9.36 24.11
CA VAL A 347 -2.42 -10.06 23.97
C VAL A 347 -1.83 -9.88 22.56
N VAL A 348 -2.64 -10.03 21.51
CA VAL A 348 -2.11 -10.13 20.13
C VAL A 348 -1.88 -8.75 19.52
N LEU A 349 -2.87 -7.87 19.57
CA LEU A 349 -2.85 -6.59 18.85
C LEU A 349 -2.77 -5.38 19.77
N SER A 350 -2.84 -5.59 21.09
CA SER A 350 -2.86 -4.54 22.12
C SER A 350 -3.84 -3.39 21.79
N THR A 351 -5.04 -3.75 21.35
CA THR A 351 -6.11 -2.80 21.05
C THR A 351 -6.79 -2.35 22.34
N PRO A 352 -7.62 -1.30 22.31
CA PRO A 352 -8.60 -1.08 23.38
C PRO A 352 -9.43 -2.35 23.63
N PRO A 353 -9.83 -2.66 24.88
CA PRO A 353 -10.51 -3.90 25.22
C PRO A 353 -11.76 -4.11 24.37
N ALA A 354 -11.94 -5.33 23.84
CA ALA A 354 -13.07 -5.68 22.97
C ALA A 354 -14.43 -5.32 23.60
N GLU A 355 -14.57 -5.51 24.91
CA GLU A 355 -15.81 -5.26 25.65
C GLU A 355 -16.19 -3.80 25.75
N SER A 356 -15.21 -2.90 25.66
CA SER A 356 -15.44 -1.46 25.66
C SER A 356 -15.88 -0.93 24.29
N GLN A 357 -15.84 -1.77 23.25
CA GLN A 357 -16.11 -1.32 21.89
C GLN A 357 -17.61 -1.18 21.60
N PRO A 358 -18.02 -0.18 20.80
CA PRO A 358 -19.44 0.03 20.45
C PRO A 358 -20.12 -1.18 19.77
N TRP A 359 -19.35 -2.03 19.10
CA TRP A 359 -19.85 -3.21 18.40
C TRP A 359 -20.08 -4.42 19.34
N TRP A 360 -19.55 -4.42 20.56
CA TRP A 360 -19.56 -5.59 21.45
C TRP A 360 -20.98 -6.08 21.79
N GLY A 361 -21.89 -5.18 22.14
CA GLY A 361 -23.27 -5.54 22.47
C GLY A 361 -24.02 -6.17 21.28
N LYS A 362 -23.75 -5.68 20.05
CA LYS A 362 -24.31 -6.27 18.82
C LYS A 362 -23.70 -7.65 18.54
N PHE A 363 -22.39 -7.81 18.76
CA PHE A 363 -21.71 -9.10 18.64
C PHE A 363 -22.29 -10.15 19.61
N LYS A 364 -22.45 -9.82 20.89
CA LYS A 364 -23.08 -10.71 21.88
C LYS A 364 -24.47 -11.13 21.44
N ARG A 365 -25.22 -10.21 20.83
CA ARG A 365 -26.53 -10.51 20.26
C ARG A 365 -26.47 -11.40 19.02
N LEU A 366 -25.51 -11.16 18.12
CA LEU A 366 -25.24 -12.02 16.96
C LEU A 366 -24.99 -13.46 17.41
N GLN A 367 -24.07 -13.64 18.36
CA GLN A 367 -23.73 -14.93 18.95
C GLN A 367 -24.96 -15.64 19.54
N LYS A 368 -25.76 -14.92 20.33
CA LYS A 368 -26.96 -15.47 20.97
C LYS A 368 -27.95 -16.03 19.93
N ILE A 369 -28.30 -15.23 18.91
CA ILE A 369 -29.29 -15.62 17.91
C ILE A 369 -28.74 -16.76 17.03
N ARG A 370 -27.45 -16.70 16.67
CA ARG A 370 -26.78 -17.78 15.92
C ARG A 370 -26.80 -19.10 16.69
N ASN A 371 -26.46 -19.09 17.97
CA ASN A 371 -26.49 -20.29 18.80
C ASN A 371 -27.91 -20.87 18.92
N GLN A 372 -28.93 -20.03 19.08
CA GLN A 372 -30.33 -20.48 19.05
C GLN A 372 -30.76 -21.05 17.70
N SER A 373 -30.13 -20.60 16.60
CA SER A 373 -30.43 -21.06 15.24
C SER A 373 -29.77 -22.39 14.89
N ILE A 374 -28.57 -22.67 15.41
CA ILE A 374 -27.83 -23.92 15.16
C ILE A 374 -28.12 -24.99 16.24
N HIS A 375 -28.17 -24.60 17.52
CA HIS A 375 -28.47 -25.50 18.64
C HIS A 375 -29.95 -25.40 19.01
N THR A 376 -30.80 -25.78 18.05
CA THR A 376 -32.24 -25.53 18.12
C THR A 376 -32.89 -26.24 19.30
N LYS A 377 -33.62 -25.49 20.14
CA LYS A 377 -34.48 -26.05 21.19
C LYS A 377 -35.95 -25.72 20.87
N PRO A 378 -36.87 -26.70 20.93
CA PRO A 378 -38.30 -26.46 20.65
C PRO A 378 -38.89 -25.32 21.48
N SER A 379 -38.53 -25.25 22.78
CA SER A 379 -39.00 -24.22 23.73
C SER A 379 -38.74 -22.77 23.28
N ASP A 380 -37.72 -22.56 22.45
CA ASP A 380 -37.24 -21.21 22.10
C ASP A 380 -37.59 -20.83 20.64
N SER A 381 -38.25 -21.72 19.90
CA SER A 381 -38.42 -21.60 18.45
C SER A 381 -39.22 -20.36 18.05
N GLN A 382 -40.33 -20.08 18.75
CA GLN A 382 -41.16 -18.92 18.47
C GLN A 382 -40.44 -17.58 18.74
N LEU A 383 -39.71 -17.49 19.85
CA LEU A 383 -38.93 -16.31 20.20
C LEU A 383 -37.81 -16.06 19.19
N ARG A 384 -37.15 -17.14 18.75
CA ARG A 384 -36.09 -17.08 17.74
C ARG A 384 -36.61 -16.53 16.41
N TYR A 385 -37.65 -17.14 15.82
CA TYR A 385 -38.19 -16.69 14.54
C TYR A 385 -38.78 -15.28 14.63
N SER A 386 -39.41 -14.92 15.75
CA SER A 386 -39.82 -13.54 16.01
C SER A 386 -38.64 -12.57 15.96
N SER A 387 -37.50 -12.93 16.55
CA SER A 387 -36.30 -12.08 16.54
C SER A 387 -35.69 -11.88 15.15
N LEU A 388 -35.86 -12.85 14.24
CA LEU A 388 -35.40 -12.77 12.85
C LEU A 388 -36.28 -11.84 11.99
N LEU A 389 -37.51 -11.53 12.42
CA LEU A 389 -38.40 -10.57 11.76
C LEU A 389 -38.17 -9.13 12.25
N GLU A 390 -37.47 -8.92 13.35
CA GLU A 390 -37.21 -7.57 13.86
C GLU A 390 -36.19 -6.84 12.97
N LYS A 391 -36.50 -5.65 12.43
CA LYS A 391 -35.58 -4.85 11.58
C LYS A 391 -34.16 -4.66 12.14
N LYS A 392 -34.00 -4.66 13.47
CA LYS A 392 -32.68 -4.54 14.12
C LYS A 392 -31.76 -5.75 13.85
N ILE A 393 -32.29 -6.90 13.41
CA ILE A 393 -31.49 -8.06 13.01
C ILE A 393 -30.50 -7.70 11.90
N PHE A 394 -30.86 -6.81 10.98
CA PHE A 394 -29.98 -6.40 9.89
C PHE A 394 -28.70 -5.72 10.40
N LYS A 395 -28.83 -4.87 11.43
CA LYS A 395 -27.68 -4.23 12.09
C LYS A 395 -26.88 -5.22 12.93
N VAL A 396 -27.56 -6.21 13.54
CA VAL A 396 -26.89 -7.28 14.30
C VAL A 396 -26.03 -8.13 13.38
N ILE A 397 -26.53 -8.54 12.21
CA ILE A 397 -25.77 -9.31 11.23
C ILE A 397 -24.64 -8.47 10.63
N GLY A 398 -24.91 -7.20 10.30
CA GLY A 398 -23.91 -6.28 9.74
C GLY A 398 -22.70 -5.99 10.63
N VAL A 399 -22.78 -6.28 11.94
CA VAL A 399 -21.70 -6.00 12.90
C VAL A 399 -20.40 -6.72 12.55
N HIS A 400 -20.45 -7.86 11.86
CA HIS A 400 -19.23 -8.61 11.50
C HIS A 400 -18.22 -7.73 10.74
N LYS A 401 -18.71 -6.80 9.89
CA LYS A 401 -17.85 -5.85 9.16
C LYS A 401 -17.24 -4.80 10.07
N GLU A 402 -17.99 -4.33 11.07
CA GLU A 402 -17.47 -3.39 12.10
C GLU A 402 -16.31 -4.06 12.86
N ILE A 403 -16.45 -5.34 13.23
CA ILE A 403 -15.43 -6.11 13.94
C ILE A 403 -14.18 -6.35 13.09
N ILE A 404 -14.37 -6.86 11.86
CA ILE A 404 -13.25 -7.12 10.93
C ILE A 404 -12.48 -5.82 10.70
N THR A 405 -13.18 -4.73 10.34
CA THR A 405 -12.56 -3.42 10.11
C THR A 405 -11.80 -2.94 11.34
N PHE A 406 -12.39 -3.05 12.55
CA PHE A 406 -11.76 -2.64 13.80
C PHE A 406 -10.39 -3.30 13.98
N TYR A 407 -10.31 -4.63 13.97
CA TYR A 407 -9.03 -5.32 14.15
C TYR A 407 -8.05 -5.05 13.00
N GLY A 408 -8.54 -4.92 11.77
CA GLY A 408 -7.73 -4.55 10.62
C GLY A 408 -6.95 -3.25 10.83
N THR A 409 -7.56 -2.23 11.46
CA THR A 409 -6.87 -0.95 11.72
C THR A 409 -5.67 -1.03 12.67
N TYR A 410 -5.57 -2.09 13.49
CA TYR A 410 -4.47 -2.28 14.44
C TYR A 410 -3.37 -3.23 13.93
N LEU A 411 -3.60 -3.93 12.81
CA LEU A 411 -2.64 -4.89 12.23
C LEU A 411 -1.29 -4.24 11.90
N LYS A 412 -1.30 -3.06 11.27
CA LYS A 412 -0.06 -2.38 10.87
C LYS A 412 0.88 -2.05 12.03
N LYS A 413 0.33 -1.84 13.23
CA LYS A 413 1.13 -1.46 14.40
C LYS A 413 1.71 -2.66 15.15
N SER A 414 1.12 -3.84 14.97
CA SER A 414 1.35 -5.00 15.83
C SER A 414 2.01 -6.14 15.08
N ASN A 415 1.57 -6.43 13.85
CA ASN A 415 2.15 -7.49 13.04
C ASN A 415 1.84 -7.29 11.55
N GLU A 416 2.80 -6.75 10.81
CA GLU A 416 2.66 -6.49 9.38
C GLU A 416 2.47 -7.76 8.55
N LYS A 417 2.88 -8.93 9.06
CA LYS A 417 2.77 -10.22 8.35
C LYS A 417 1.33 -10.56 7.98
N PHE A 418 0.36 -10.20 8.81
CA PHE A 418 -1.05 -10.50 8.56
C PHE A 418 -1.72 -9.56 7.55
N LEU A 419 -1.07 -8.46 7.14
CA LEU A 419 -1.69 -7.49 6.26
C LEU A 419 -1.96 -8.06 4.86
N ASN A 420 -1.09 -8.95 4.37
CA ASN A 420 -1.33 -9.61 3.09
C ASN A 420 -2.39 -10.73 3.20
N ASP A 421 -2.50 -11.41 4.35
CA ASP A 421 -3.55 -12.41 4.60
C ASP A 421 -4.93 -11.80 4.91
N PHE A 422 -4.98 -10.51 5.22
CA PHE A 422 -6.22 -9.82 5.55
C PHE A 422 -7.08 -9.57 4.29
N PRO A 423 -8.41 -9.79 4.33
CA PRO A 423 -9.28 -9.67 3.15
C PRO A 423 -9.38 -8.25 2.60
N TYR A 424 -9.67 -8.16 1.30
CA TYR A 424 -10.11 -6.91 0.67
C TYR A 424 -11.49 -6.47 1.14
N GLY A 425 -11.75 -5.17 1.08
CA GLY A 425 -13.05 -4.55 1.38
C GLY A 425 -13.25 -4.14 2.84
N PHE A 426 -12.18 -4.15 3.64
CA PHE A 426 -12.23 -3.88 5.09
C PHE A 426 -11.20 -2.82 5.53
N GLY A 427 -10.65 -2.05 4.59
CA GLY A 427 -9.79 -0.90 4.86
C GLY A 427 -8.29 -1.22 4.92
N GLN A 428 -7.91 -2.50 5.03
CA GLN A 428 -6.54 -2.96 4.84
C GLN A 428 -6.43 -3.66 3.49
N ASP A 429 -6.78 -2.96 2.40
CA ASP A 429 -6.92 -3.58 1.08
C ASP A 429 -5.59 -3.61 0.30
N LYS A 430 -4.57 -2.94 0.83
CA LYS A 430 -3.25 -2.89 0.20
C LYS A 430 -2.49 -4.21 0.42
N ILE A 431 -1.75 -4.60 -0.61
CA ILE A 431 -0.64 -5.53 -0.60
C ILE A 431 0.60 -4.76 -0.14
N ILE A 432 1.35 -5.35 0.78
CA ILE A 432 2.66 -4.86 1.20
C ILE A 432 3.71 -5.74 0.53
N PRO A 433 4.45 -5.21 -0.44
CA PRO A 433 5.50 -5.98 -1.08
C PRO A 433 6.65 -6.25 -0.12
N SER A 434 7.23 -7.45 -0.20
CA SER A 434 8.50 -7.78 0.44
C SER A 434 9.68 -7.55 -0.51
N ILE A 435 10.90 -7.54 0.01
CA ILE A 435 12.12 -7.40 -0.81
C ILE A 435 12.74 -8.79 -1.01
N ILE A 436 13.28 -9.05 -2.21
CA ILE A 436 13.98 -10.30 -2.53
C ILE A 436 15.28 -10.05 -3.32
N SER A 437 16.31 -10.85 -3.04
CA SER A 437 17.56 -10.91 -3.81
C SER A 437 17.50 -11.96 -4.93
N ASP A 438 18.35 -11.86 -5.94
CA ASP A 438 18.47 -12.89 -6.98
C ASP A 438 18.86 -14.27 -6.41
N ARG A 439 19.65 -14.31 -5.32
CA ARG A 439 20.01 -15.57 -4.65
C ARG A 439 18.79 -16.20 -4.01
N THR A 440 18.09 -15.44 -3.18
CA THR A 440 16.87 -15.90 -2.49
C THR A 440 15.80 -16.32 -3.50
N TYR A 441 15.65 -15.58 -4.61
CA TYR A 441 14.73 -15.96 -5.69
C TYR A 441 15.10 -17.30 -6.31
N LYS A 442 16.38 -17.55 -6.61
CA LYS A 442 16.83 -18.85 -7.13
C LYS A 442 16.57 -19.98 -6.15
N ASP A 443 16.80 -19.75 -4.85
CA ASP A 443 16.53 -20.75 -3.81
C ASP A 443 15.02 -21.08 -3.75
N PHE A 444 14.14 -20.07 -3.77
CA PHE A 444 12.68 -20.27 -3.86
C PHE A 444 12.26 -20.99 -5.13
N TYR A 445 12.79 -20.57 -6.29
CA TYR A 445 12.47 -21.17 -7.59
C TYR A 445 12.88 -22.64 -7.62
N ASN A 446 14.08 -22.97 -7.15
CA ASN A 446 14.57 -24.34 -7.07
C ASN A 446 13.73 -25.18 -6.09
N ALA A 447 13.37 -24.64 -4.93
CA ALA A 447 12.51 -25.34 -3.97
C ALA A 447 11.12 -25.65 -4.55
N LEU A 448 10.55 -24.72 -5.32
CA LEU A 448 9.22 -24.86 -5.91
C LEU A 448 9.20 -25.74 -7.17
N HIS A 449 10.28 -25.81 -7.94
CA HIS A 449 10.29 -26.45 -9.28
C HIS A 449 11.29 -27.61 -9.43
N ASN A 450 12.22 -27.79 -8.48
CA ASN A 450 13.19 -28.87 -8.44
C ASN A 450 13.36 -29.43 -7.01
N PRO A 451 12.29 -29.98 -6.40
CA PRO A 451 12.30 -30.43 -5.00
C PRO A 451 13.28 -31.59 -4.72
N SER A 452 13.87 -32.20 -5.75
CA SER A 452 14.81 -33.33 -5.66
C SER A 452 16.30 -32.96 -5.66
N ASN A 453 16.69 -31.67 -5.77
CA ASN A 453 18.10 -31.23 -5.68
C ASN A 453 18.22 -29.82 -5.04
N PRO A 454 18.01 -29.68 -3.71
CA PRO A 454 18.37 -28.45 -2.99
C PRO A 454 19.90 -28.33 -2.88
N LEU A 455 20.42 -27.10 -3.01
CA LEU A 455 21.86 -26.78 -2.85
C LEU A 455 22.34 -26.95 -1.40
#